data_AF-A0AAN7ZVE7-F1
#
_entry.id   AF-A0AAN7ZVE7-F1
#
_cell.length_a   1.000
_cell.length_b   1.000
_cell.length_c   1.000
_cell.angle_alpha   90.00
_cell.angle_beta   90.00
_cell.angle_gamma   90.00
#
_symmetry.space_group_name_H-M   'P 1'
#
loop_
_entity.id
_entity.type
_entity.pdbx_description
1 polymer ?
#
loop_
_entity_poly.entity_id
_entity_poly.type
_entity_poly.pdbx_seq_one_letter_code
_entity_poly.pdbx_strand_id
1 'polypeptide(L)'
;MVNSCGICDGAITPNTPSLKCTGKCRKSIHIKCCGLSETEIGFTQNSKTAWSCKKCVEPSSSPSSSSSQPLTLESVHKLLIQQLTLFKEEIIQSITGRLDDIDSRLRALENDHTVNKKELESVKLSVNSINPNGNMDMETVLNEMEDRRRRQRNLILFNVPESKANTPEVRINADMSATVERLSKLGVGVKPAKVVRLGHNRDLRKPRPLKVIFSNESDAINRSKCQRLN
;
A
#
# COMPACT_ATOMS: atom_id res chain seq x y z
N MET A 1 -68.74 31.97 -19.92
CA MET A 1 -68.84 30.64 -20.57
C MET A 1 -68.24 29.62 -19.62
N VAL A 2 -69.02 28.62 -19.19
CA VAL A 2 -68.51 27.55 -18.31
C VAL A 2 -67.75 26.55 -19.18
N ASN A 3 -66.47 26.32 -18.88
CA ASN A 3 -65.70 25.29 -19.56
C ASN A 3 -66.19 23.92 -19.07
N SER A 4 -66.93 23.18 -19.89
CA SER A 4 -67.36 21.82 -19.56
C SER A 4 -66.35 20.78 -20.07
N CYS A 5 -66.30 19.64 -19.40
CA CYS A 5 -65.48 18.52 -19.82
C CYS A 5 -65.98 17.93 -21.15
N GLY A 6 -65.05 17.58 -22.04
CA GLY A 6 -65.39 16.96 -23.33
C GLY A 6 -65.92 15.52 -23.24
N ILE A 7 -65.96 14.92 -22.04
CA ILE A 7 -66.34 13.52 -21.79
C ILE A 7 -67.52 13.41 -20.80
N CYS A 8 -67.57 14.24 -19.76
CA CYS A 8 -68.65 14.24 -18.77
C CYS A 8 -69.29 15.64 -18.68
N ASP A 9 -70.46 15.74 -18.04
CA ASP A 9 -71.17 17.01 -17.88
C ASP A 9 -70.60 17.90 -16.75
N GLY A 10 -69.49 17.48 -16.14
CA GLY A 10 -68.83 18.24 -15.08
C GLY A 10 -68.13 19.50 -15.59
N ALA A 11 -68.21 20.58 -14.81
CA ALA A 11 -67.47 21.81 -15.07
C ALA A 11 -65.97 21.64 -14.79
N ILE A 12 -65.13 22.26 -15.62
CA ILE A 12 -63.69 22.42 -15.43
C ILE A 12 -63.47 23.79 -14.80
N THR A 13 -63.09 23.80 -13.53
CA THR A 13 -62.69 25.00 -12.79
C THR A 13 -61.15 25.15 -12.81
N PRO A 14 -60.60 26.34 -12.49
CA PRO A 14 -59.15 26.56 -12.43
C PRO A 14 -58.41 25.59 -11.49
N ASN A 15 -59.10 25.07 -10.47
CA ASN A 15 -58.53 24.14 -9.49
C ASN A 15 -58.71 22.66 -9.88
N THR A 16 -59.41 22.35 -10.98
CA THR A 16 -59.56 20.97 -11.45
C THR A 16 -58.52 20.65 -12.52
N PRO A 17 -57.65 19.66 -12.31
CA PRO A 17 -56.62 19.32 -13.28
C PRO A 17 -57.27 18.74 -14.54
N SER A 18 -56.92 19.32 -15.69
CA SER A 18 -57.50 18.98 -16.99
C SER A 18 -56.44 19.02 -18.09
N LEU A 19 -56.68 18.25 -19.16
CA LEU A 19 -55.86 18.19 -20.37
C LEU A 19 -56.64 18.75 -21.54
N LYS A 20 -56.02 19.61 -22.34
CA LYS A 20 -56.63 20.18 -23.55
C LYS A 20 -56.29 19.29 -24.74
N CYS A 21 -57.33 18.75 -25.39
CA CYS A 21 -57.14 17.99 -26.62
C CYS A 21 -56.57 18.91 -27.72
N THR A 22 -55.49 18.48 -28.36
CA THR A 22 -54.86 19.17 -29.50
C THR A 22 -55.48 18.80 -30.85
N GLY A 23 -56.30 17.74 -30.88
CA GLY A 23 -57.05 17.31 -32.06
C GLY A 23 -58.23 18.23 -32.41
N LYS A 24 -59.08 17.76 -33.33
CA LYS A 24 -60.18 18.55 -33.92
C LYS A 24 -61.16 19.13 -32.89
N CYS A 25 -61.40 18.44 -31.77
CA CYS A 25 -62.42 18.88 -30.81
C CYS A 25 -61.98 20.06 -29.93
N ARG A 26 -60.67 20.26 -29.72
CA ARG A 26 -60.08 21.30 -28.85
C ARG A 26 -60.68 21.44 -27.44
N LYS A 27 -61.42 20.43 -26.97
CA LYS A 27 -62.08 20.43 -25.66
C LYS A 27 -61.09 20.13 -24.55
N SER A 28 -61.28 20.76 -23.39
CA SER A 28 -60.61 20.38 -22.16
C SER A 28 -61.33 19.17 -21.54
N ILE A 29 -60.56 18.24 -20.99
CA ILE A 29 -61.05 16.97 -20.45
C ILE A 29 -60.43 16.80 -19.06
N HIS A 30 -61.24 16.45 -18.05
CA HIS A 30 -60.70 16.13 -16.73
C HIS A 30 -59.68 15.01 -16.84
N ILE A 31 -58.60 15.09 -16.07
CA ILE A 31 -57.58 14.03 -16.03
C ILE A 31 -58.20 12.67 -15.63
N LYS A 32 -59.17 12.67 -14.70
CA LYS A 32 -59.90 11.44 -14.34
C LYS A 32 -60.72 10.86 -15.49
N CYS A 33 -61.18 11.71 -16.41
CA CYS A 33 -61.98 11.28 -17.56
C CYS A 33 -61.13 10.87 -18.77
N CYS A 34 -59.85 11.24 -18.83
CA CYS A 34 -58.99 10.93 -19.98
C CYS A 34 -58.48 9.48 -19.96
N GLY A 35 -58.57 8.79 -18.82
CA GLY A 35 -58.16 7.38 -18.67
C GLY A 35 -56.65 7.16 -18.77
N LEU A 36 -55.85 8.19 -18.44
CA LEU A 36 -54.40 8.11 -18.35
C LEU A 36 -53.97 7.79 -16.91
N SER A 37 -52.87 7.07 -16.78
CA SER A 37 -52.16 6.88 -15.50
C SER A 37 -51.37 8.13 -15.08
N GLU A 38 -51.04 8.26 -13.79
CA GLU A 38 -50.31 9.41 -13.24
C GLU A 38 -48.96 9.66 -13.93
N THR A 39 -48.27 8.60 -14.35
CA THR A 39 -47.00 8.69 -15.08
C THR A 39 -47.18 9.25 -16.49
N GLU A 40 -48.24 8.86 -17.20
CA GLU A 40 -48.57 9.37 -18.53
C GLU A 40 -49.02 10.84 -18.51
N ILE A 41 -49.71 11.24 -17.43
CA ILE A 41 -50.09 12.64 -17.20
C ILE A 41 -48.85 13.51 -17.01
N GLY A 42 -47.90 13.07 -16.18
CA GLY A 42 -46.63 13.77 -15.99
C GLY A 42 -45.85 13.94 -17.29
N PHE A 43 -45.84 12.90 -18.14
CA PHE A 43 -45.19 12.96 -19.44
C PHE A 43 -45.88 13.95 -20.39
N THR A 44 -47.21 13.92 -20.49
CA THR A 44 -47.98 14.78 -21.41
C THR A 44 -48.03 16.25 -21.00
N GLN A 45 -47.91 16.57 -19.70
CA GLN A 45 -47.83 17.96 -19.23
C GLN A 45 -46.42 18.54 -19.36
N ASN A 46 -45.38 17.72 -19.15
CA ASN A 46 -43.98 18.20 -19.17
C ASN A 46 -43.34 18.14 -20.55
N SER A 47 -43.72 17.17 -21.38
CA SER A 47 -43.26 17.13 -22.77
C SER A 47 -44.16 18.05 -23.59
N LYS A 48 -43.60 18.80 -24.55
CA LYS A 48 -44.36 19.56 -25.55
C LYS A 48 -45.14 18.66 -26.53
N THR A 49 -45.44 17.42 -26.14
CA THR A 49 -46.10 16.45 -26.99
C THR A 49 -47.59 16.75 -27.07
N ALA A 50 -48.11 16.74 -28.29
CA ALA A 50 -49.50 17.02 -28.56
C ALA A 50 -50.36 15.83 -28.12
N TRP A 51 -51.15 16.00 -27.06
CA TRP A 51 -52.12 14.98 -26.64
C TRP A 51 -53.46 15.15 -27.38
N SER A 52 -54.02 14.06 -27.88
CA SER A 52 -55.34 14.02 -28.54
C SER A 52 -56.26 13.02 -27.85
N CYS A 53 -57.53 13.40 -27.64
CA CYS A 53 -58.51 12.52 -27.02
C CYS A 53 -58.92 11.37 -27.96
N LYS A 54 -59.46 10.28 -27.41
CA LYS A 54 -59.85 9.08 -28.18
C LYS A 54 -60.72 9.40 -29.41
N LYS A 55 -61.70 10.31 -29.26
CA LYS A 55 -62.58 10.76 -30.36
C LYS A 55 -61.84 11.50 -31.50
N CYS A 56 -60.67 12.07 -31.22
CA CYS A 56 -59.83 12.74 -32.21
C CYS A 56 -58.72 11.84 -32.79
N VAL A 57 -58.39 10.75 -32.09
CA VAL A 57 -57.41 9.75 -32.54
C VAL A 57 -58.06 8.71 -33.45
N GLU A 58 -59.34 8.42 -33.27
CA GLU A 58 -60.07 7.55 -34.19
C GLU A 58 -60.20 8.19 -35.58
N PRO A 59 -59.75 7.51 -36.65
CA PRO A 59 -59.85 8.02 -38.00
C PRO A 59 -61.32 8.06 -38.41
N SER A 60 -61.85 9.26 -38.62
CA SER A 60 -63.05 9.45 -39.43
C SER A 60 -62.80 8.78 -40.79
N SER A 61 -63.52 7.70 -41.08
CA SER A 61 -63.45 6.94 -42.32
C SER A 61 -63.75 7.84 -43.52
N SER A 62 -62.70 8.27 -44.19
CA SER A 62 -62.74 8.83 -45.55
C SER A 62 -61.39 8.53 -46.22
N PRO A 63 -61.39 8.00 -47.46
CA PRO A 63 -60.19 7.44 -48.06
C PRO A 63 -59.36 8.55 -48.69
N SER A 64 -58.19 8.84 -48.11
CA SER A 64 -57.14 9.63 -48.75
C SER A 64 -55.92 8.74 -48.99
N SER A 65 -55.55 8.65 -50.26
CA SER A 65 -54.41 7.94 -50.82
C SER A 65 -53.08 8.47 -50.29
N SER A 66 -52.49 7.74 -49.36
CA SER A 66 -51.06 7.77 -49.07
C SER A 66 -50.64 6.33 -48.77
N SER A 67 -49.77 5.77 -49.61
CA SER A 67 -49.32 4.37 -49.55
C SER A 67 -48.40 4.13 -48.35
N SER A 68 -48.98 4.08 -47.16
CA SER A 68 -48.34 3.45 -46.01
C SER A 68 -48.67 1.96 -46.10
N GLN A 69 -47.78 1.17 -46.70
CA GLN A 69 -47.93 -0.28 -46.59
C GLN A 69 -47.86 -0.67 -45.11
N PRO A 70 -48.81 -1.48 -44.61
CA PRO A 70 -48.75 -1.94 -43.23
C PRO A 70 -47.48 -2.77 -43.05
N LEU A 71 -46.70 -2.45 -42.01
CA LEU A 71 -45.60 -3.30 -41.55
C LEU A 71 -46.15 -4.70 -41.32
N THR A 72 -45.77 -5.65 -42.17
CA THR A 72 -46.16 -7.04 -42.00
C THR A 72 -45.46 -7.59 -40.75
N LEU A 73 -46.15 -8.48 -40.02
CA LEU A 73 -45.59 -9.17 -38.86
C LEU A 73 -44.22 -9.81 -39.17
N GLU A 74 -44.06 -10.29 -40.40
CA GLU A 74 -42.83 -10.89 -40.92
C GLU A 74 -41.67 -9.88 -41.03
N SER A 75 -41.95 -8.63 -41.42
CA SER A 75 -40.95 -7.55 -41.48
C SER A 75 -40.46 -7.18 -40.08
N VAL A 76 -41.37 -7.14 -39.10
CA VAL A 76 -41.04 -6.87 -37.69
C VAL A 76 -40.21 -8.02 -37.10
N HIS A 77 -40.60 -9.25 -37.37
CA HIS A 77 -39.85 -10.44 -36.92
C HIS A 77 -38.43 -10.46 -37.48
N LYS A 78 -38.26 -10.16 -38.77
CA LYS A 78 -36.94 -10.06 -39.42
C LYS A 78 -36.07 -8.97 -38.79
N LEU A 79 -36.64 -7.80 -38.50
CA LEU A 79 -35.92 -6.71 -37.85
C LEU A 79 -35.50 -7.07 -36.42
N LEU A 80 -36.36 -7.77 -35.67
CA LEU A 80 -36.04 -8.22 -34.31
C LEU A 80 -34.89 -9.23 -34.30
N ILE A 81 -34.90 -10.20 -35.21
CA ILE A 81 -33.80 -11.18 -35.36
C ILE A 81 -32.49 -10.46 -35.70
N GLN A 82 -32.54 -9.48 -36.59
CA GLN A 82 -31.36 -8.70 -36.97
C GLN A 82 -30.78 -7.93 -35.77
N GLN A 83 -31.64 -7.27 -34.99
CA GLN A 83 -31.22 -6.55 -33.78
C GLN A 83 -30.63 -7.51 -32.73
N LEU A 84 -31.26 -8.66 -32.51
CA LEU A 84 -30.76 -9.68 -31.60
C LEU A 84 -29.40 -10.24 -32.03
N THR A 85 -29.18 -10.39 -33.34
CA THR A 85 -27.93 -10.91 -33.89
C THR A 85 -26.80 -9.90 -33.70
N LEU A 86 -27.03 -8.63 -34.01
CA LEU A 86 -26.05 -7.55 -33.80
C LEU A 86 -25.69 -7.40 -32.32
N PHE A 87 -26.70 -7.42 -31.45
CA PHE A 87 -26.47 -7.33 -30.00
C PHE A 87 -25.68 -8.53 -29.47
N LYS A 88 -25.97 -9.73 -29.98
CA LYS A 88 -25.22 -10.94 -29.64
C LYS A 88 -23.76 -10.84 -30.09
N GLU A 89 -23.51 -10.36 -31.31
CA GLU A 89 -22.15 -10.18 -31.84
C GLU A 89 -21.34 -9.17 -31.01
N GLU A 90 -21.94 -8.05 -30.62
CA GLU A 90 -21.30 -7.03 -29.79
C GLU A 90 -20.90 -7.58 -28.41
N ILE A 91 -21.80 -8.34 -27.76
CA ILE A 91 -21.49 -8.98 -26.47
C ILE A 91 -20.36 -9.99 -26.61
N ILE A 92 -20.42 -10.84 -27.64
CA ILE A 92 -19.37 -11.84 -27.89
C ILE A 92 -18.03 -11.14 -28.10
N GLN A 93 -17.99 -10.11 -28.94
CA GLN A 93 -16.76 -9.37 -29.22
C GLN A 93 -16.19 -8.69 -27.96
N SER A 94 -17.06 -8.13 -27.12
CA SER A 94 -16.67 -7.54 -25.83
C SER A 94 -16.11 -8.58 -24.85
N ILE A 95 -16.76 -9.74 -24.73
CA ILE A 95 -16.29 -10.83 -23.86
C ILE A 95 -14.99 -11.41 -24.37
N THR A 96 -14.87 -11.70 -25.67
CA THR A 96 -13.65 -12.24 -26.27
C THR A 96 -12.48 -11.28 -26.07
N GLY A 97 -12.67 -9.98 -26.31
CA GLY A 97 -11.61 -8.99 -26.08
C GLY A 97 -11.16 -8.92 -24.61
N ARG A 98 -12.09 -9.06 -23.65
CA ARG A 98 -11.74 -9.14 -22.23
C ARG A 98 -10.99 -10.43 -21.88
N LEU A 99 -11.33 -11.55 -22.51
CA LEU A 99 -10.61 -12.82 -22.33
C LEU A 99 -9.18 -12.73 -22.87
N ASP A 100 -8.99 -12.09 -24.02
CA ASP A 100 -7.66 -11.86 -24.61
C ASP A 100 -6.80 -10.96 -23.71
N ASP A 101 -7.37 -9.89 -23.14
CA ASP A 101 -6.67 -9.05 -22.16
C ASP A 101 -6.24 -9.86 -20.92
N ILE A 102 -7.15 -10.67 -20.37
CA ILE A 102 -6.85 -11.53 -19.22
C ILE A 102 -5.74 -12.54 -19.56
N ASP A 103 -5.79 -13.19 -20.73
CA ASP A 103 -4.76 -14.13 -21.18
C ASP A 103 -3.39 -13.45 -21.30
N SER A 104 -3.36 -12.25 -21.88
CA SER A 104 -2.13 -11.47 -22.02
C SER A 104 -1.52 -11.12 -20.65
N ARG A 105 -2.36 -10.76 -19.68
CA ARG A 105 -1.95 -10.44 -18.30
C ARG A 105 -1.47 -11.68 -17.54
N LEU A 106 -2.11 -12.83 -17.75
CA LEU A 106 -1.65 -14.09 -17.16
C LEU A 106 -0.25 -14.47 -17.68
N ARG A 107 -0.02 -14.38 -18.99
CA ARG A 107 1.31 -14.64 -19.58
C ARG A 107 2.38 -13.70 -19.05
N ALA A 108 2.05 -12.41 -18.90
CA ALA A 108 2.98 -11.44 -18.31
C ALA A 108 3.33 -11.80 -16.87
N LEU A 109 2.33 -12.16 -16.06
CA LEU A 109 2.52 -12.53 -14.65
C LEU A 109 3.34 -13.83 -14.50
N GLU A 110 3.12 -14.80 -15.38
CA GLU A 110 3.91 -16.03 -15.44
C GLU A 110 5.38 -15.74 -15.75
N ASN A 111 5.63 -14.87 -16.74
CA ASN A 111 6.99 -14.44 -17.07
C ASN A 111 7.67 -13.76 -15.87
N ASP A 112 7.00 -12.79 -15.24
CA ASP A 112 7.53 -12.09 -14.06
C ASP A 112 7.83 -13.07 -12.92
N HIS A 113 6.94 -14.04 -12.67
CA HIS A 113 7.15 -15.06 -11.66
C HIS A 113 8.38 -15.92 -11.98
N THR A 114 8.58 -16.31 -13.24
CA THR A 114 9.78 -17.07 -13.64
C THR A 114 11.06 -16.27 -13.49
N VAL A 115 11.04 -14.96 -13.80
CA VAL A 115 12.20 -14.06 -13.62
C VAL A 115 12.52 -13.91 -12.14
N ASN A 116 11.54 -13.54 -11.32
CA ASN A 116 11.71 -13.37 -9.88
C ASN A 116 12.21 -14.66 -9.20
N LYS A 117 11.74 -15.82 -9.65
CA LYS A 117 12.23 -17.11 -9.15
C LYS A 117 13.71 -17.31 -9.45
N LYS A 118 14.16 -17.01 -10.67
CA LYS A 118 15.58 -17.11 -11.05
C LYS A 118 16.45 -16.11 -10.28
N GLU A 119 15.98 -14.88 -10.12
CA GLU A 119 16.70 -13.87 -9.33
C GLU A 119 16.82 -14.29 -7.85
N LEU A 120 15.75 -14.82 -7.27
CA LEU A 120 15.76 -15.33 -5.91
C LEU A 120 16.75 -16.49 -5.74
N GLU A 121 16.80 -17.42 -6.71
CA GLU A 121 17.78 -18.52 -6.71
C GLU A 121 19.22 -17.97 -6.81
N SER A 122 19.46 -16.99 -7.68
CA SER A 122 20.77 -16.33 -7.81
C SER A 122 21.21 -15.62 -6.52
N VAL A 123 20.31 -14.88 -5.87
CA VAL A 123 20.57 -14.21 -4.59
C VAL A 123 20.83 -15.24 -3.49
N LYS A 124 20.06 -16.32 -3.42
CA LYS A 124 20.29 -17.41 -2.45
C LYS A 124 21.66 -18.04 -2.62
N LEU A 125 22.09 -18.30 -3.86
CA LEU A 125 23.42 -18.82 -4.15
C LEU A 125 24.52 -17.82 -3.74
N SER A 126 24.32 -16.54 -3.98
CA SER A 126 25.25 -15.47 -3.58
C SER A 126 25.37 -15.36 -2.05
N VAL A 127 24.25 -15.39 -1.33
CA VAL A 127 24.21 -15.37 0.14
C VAL A 127 24.90 -16.61 0.73
N ASN A 128 24.61 -17.80 0.20
CA ASN A 128 25.25 -19.05 0.64
C ASN A 128 26.75 -19.07 0.34
N SER A 129 27.19 -18.41 -0.74
CA SER A 129 28.62 -18.29 -1.08
C SER A 129 29.37 -17.34 -0.14
N ILE A 130 28.69 -16.32 0.39
CA ILE A 130 29.24 -15.39 1.39
C ILE A 130 29.27 -16.04 2.78
N ASN A 131 28.36 -16.98 3.06
CA ASN A 131 28.28 -17.68 4.34
C ASN A 131 28.13 -19.21 4.16
N PRO A 132 29.19 -19.91 3.72
CA PRO A 132 29.14 -21.36 3.46
C PRO A 132 28.90 -22.21 4.72
N ASN A 133 29.08 -21.61 5.90
CA ASN A 133 28.86 -22.22 7.20
C ASN A 133 27.80 -21.40 7.97
N GLY A 134 26.55 -21.42 7.50
CA GLY A 134 25.38 -20.69 8.04
C GLY A 134 25.01 -20.98 9.52
N ASN A 135 25.98 -20.86 10.40
CA ASN A 135 25.91 -21.06 11.85
C ASN A 135 26.80 -20.06 12.61
N MET A 136 27.44 -19.10 11.94
CA MET A 136 27.95 -17.90 12.63
C MET A 136 26.82 -16.90 12.72
N ASP A 137 26.20 -16.87 13.90
CA ASP A 137 25.29 -15.83 14.32
C ASP A 137 25.94 -14.46 14.09
N MET A 138 25.39 -13.69 13.14
CA MET A 138 25.90 -12.37 12.77
C MET A 138 25.95 -11.44 13.99
N GLU A 139 25.02 -11.63 14.93
CA GLU A 139 25.00 -10.91 16.20
C GLU A 139 26.22 -11.25 17.05
N THR A 140 26.63 -12.52 17.11
CA THR A 140 27.87 -12.95 17.76
C THR A 140 29.10 -12.30 17.11
N VAL A 141 29.16 -12.20 15.78
CA VAL A 141 30.28 -11.55 15.07
C VAL A 141 30.34 -10.05 15.37
N LEU A 142 29.19 -9.37 15.33
CA LEU A 142 29.09 -7.95 15.64
C LEU A 142 29.47 -7.65 17.09
N ASN A 143 29.00 -8.48 18.02
CA ASN A 143 29.36 -8.37 19.43
C ASN A 143 30.85 -8.59 19.66
N GLU A 144 31.46 -9.56 18.97
CA GLU A 144 32.89 -9.78 19.04
C GLU A 144 33.68 -8.59 18.48
N MET A 145 33.26 -8.02 17.34
CA MET A 145 33.91 -6.86 16.75
C MET A 145 33.87 -5.64 17.68
N GLU A 146 32.73 -5.37 18.30
CA GLU A 146 32.58 -4.25 19.24
C GLU A 146 33.41 -4.48 20.51
N ASP A 147 33.45 -5.71 21.03
CA ASP A 147 34.24 -6.05 22.20
C ASP A 147 35.75 -5.98 21.92
N ARG A 148 36.21 -6.43 20.74
CA ARG A 148 37.59 -6.22 20.26
C ARG A 148 37.91 -4.73 20.21
N ARG A 149 37.02 -3.90 19.63
CA ARG A 149 37.19 -2.45 19.54
C ARG A 149 37.31 -1.78 20.91
N ARG A 150 36.52 -2.22 21.90
CA ARG A 150 36.61 -1.74 23.30
C ARG A 150 37.91 -2.17 23.99
N ARG A 151 38.49 -3.30 23.59
CA ARG A 151 39.73 -3.85 24.18
C ARG A 151 41.01 -3.31 23.53
N GLN A 152 40.93 -2.81 22.30
CA GLN A 152 42.08 -2.28 21.56
C GLN A 152 42.84 -1.15 22.26
N ARG A 153 42.19 -0.38 23.16
CA ARG A 153 42.82 0.69 23.95
C ARG A 153 43.26 0.26 25.35
N ASN A 154 43.12 -1.03 25.67
CA ASN A 154 43.39 -1.56 27.01
C ASN A 154 44.68 -2.38 27.00
N LEU A 155 45.50 -2.20 28.04
CA LEU A 155 46.67 -3.03 28.31
C LEU A 155 46.49 -3.71 29.68
N ILE A 156 46.90 -4.98 29.78
CA ILE A 156 46.88 -5.72 31.04
C ILE A 156 48.32 -5.90 31.52
N LEU A 157 48.62 -5.33 32.69
CA LEU A 157 49.91 -5.51 33.35
C LEU A 157 49.78 -6.56 34.46
N PHE A 158 50.69 -7.53 34.44
CA PHE A 158 50.81 -8.55 35.47
C PHE A 158 51.96 -8.22 36.43
N ASN A 159 51.92 -8.78 37.64
CA ASN A 159 52.98 -8.66 38.64
C ASN A 159 53.33 -7.22 39.06
N VAL A 160 52.36 -6.30 39.01
CA VAL A 160 52.51 -4.96 39.59
C VAL A 160 52.19 -5.05 41.08
N PRO A 161 53.12 -4.73 42.00
CA PRO A 161 52.87 -4.77 43.44
C PRO A 161 51.63 -3.96 43.84
N GLU A 162 50.79 -4.47 44.74
CA GLU A 162 49.62 -3.73 45.23
C GLU A 162 50.02 -2.73 46.32
N SER A 163 49.42 -1.54 46.28
CA SER A 163 49.58 -0.55 47.34
C SER A 163 48.87 -1.00 48.62
N LYS A 164 49.56 -0.85 49.77
CA LYS A 164 49.01 -1.10 51.12
C LYS A 164 48.25 0.11 51.70
N ALA A 165 48.03 1.16 50.91
CA ALA A 165 47.35 2.37 51.38
C ALA A 165 45.87 2.10 51.73
N ASN A 166 45.38 2.80 52.75
CA ASN A 166 44.03 2.60 53.28
C ASN A 166 42.93 3.26 52.43
N THR A 167 43.27 4.31 51.67
CA THR A 167 42.29 5.05 50.86
C THR A 167 42.34 4.66 49.37
N PRO A 168 41.19 4.54 48.69
CA PRO A 168 41.13 4.21 47.28
C PRO A 168 41.93 5.17 46.38
N GLU A 169 41.88 6.48 46.64
CA GLU A 169 42.50 7.53 45.83
C GLU A 169 44.03 7.39 45.84
N VAL A 170 44.61 7.13 47.02
CA VAL A 170 46.06 6.94 47.17
C VAL A 170 46.51 5.65 46.49
N ARG A 171 45.70 4.58 46.55
CA ARG A 171 45.99 3.33 45.82
C ARG A 171 45.96 3.53 44.31
N ILE A 172 44.95 4.24 43.79
CA ILE A 172 44.83 4.52 42.35
C ILE A 172 46.01 5.38 41.87
N ASN A 173 46.41 6.39 42.64
CA ASN A 173 47.56 7.24 42.30
C ASN A 173 48.89 6.48 42.35
N ALA A 174 49.06 5.57 43.32
CA ALA A 174 50.22 4.69 43.38
C ALA A 174 50.26 3.74 42.17
N ASP A 175 49.14 3.11 41.82
CA ASP A 175 49.02 2.23 40.65
C ASP A 175 49.26 3.00 39.33
N MET A 176 48.74 4.22 39.21
CA MET A 176 48.99 5.10 38.07
C MET A 176 50.47 5.45 37.95
N SER A 177 51.12 5.82 39.05
CA SER A 177 52.55 6.18 39.06
C SER A 177 53.44 4.98 38.71
N ALA A 178 53.16 3.81 39.30
CA ALA A 178 53.85 2.57 38.99
C ALA A 178 53.65 2.15 37.52
N THR A 179 52.46 2.41 36.96
CA THR A 179 52.17 2.17 35.55
C THR A 179 53.02 3.08 34.66
N VAL A 180 53.03 4.38 34.93
CA VAL A 180 53.82 5.36 34.16
C VAL A 180 55.31 5.04 34.19
N GLU A 181 55.85 4.65 35.35
CA GLU A 181 57.26 4.25 35.49
C GLU A 181 57.60 2.99 34.68
N ARG A 182 56.71 2.00 34.66
CA ARG A 182 56.94 0.77 33.87
C ARG A 182 56.78 1.03 32.38
N LEU A 183 55.82 1.86 32.00
CA LEU A 183 55.63 2.31 30.63
C LEU A 183 56.84 3.11 30.15
N SER A 184 57.41 4.00 30.97
CA SER A 184 58.61 4.75 30.58
C SER A 184 59.83 3.85 30.35
N LYS A 185 59.99 2.79 31.15
CA LYS A 185 61.02 1.74 30.94
C LYS A 185 60.85 1.00 29.61
N LEU A 186 59.64 0.92 29.08
CA LEU A 186 59.31 0.36 27.77
C LEU A 186 59.42 1.41 26.64
N GLY A 187 59.91 2.62 26.91
CA GLY A 187 59.97 3.72 25.94
C GLY A 187 58.62 4.38 25.66
N VAL A 188 57.66 4.21 26.58
CA VAL A 188 56.29 4.71 26.44
C VAL A 188 56.11 5.96 27.28
N GLY A 189 56.29 7.13 26.66
CA GLY A 189 56.11 8.43 27.30
C GLY A 189 54.64 8.88 27.43
N VAL A 190 53.68 7.96 27.36
CA VAL A 190 52.25 8.28 27.36
C VAL A 190 51.62 7.96 28.71
N LYS A 191 50.92 8.95 29.28
CA LYS A 191 50.16 8.77 30.52
C LYS A 191 48.83 8.08 30.25
N PRO A 192 48.48 6.99 30.96
CA PRO A 192 47.17 6.37 30.86
C PRO A 192 46.03 7.29 31.28
N ALA A 193 44.86 7.11 30.67
CA ALA A 193 43.64 7.81 31.07
C ALA A 193 43.06 7.25 32.37
N LYS A 194 43.11 5.92 32.53
CA LYS A 194 42.57 5.23 33.71
C LYS A 194 43.32 3.94 34.00
N VAL A 195 43.41 3.60 35.28
CA VAL A 195 44.06 2.40 35.78
C VAL A 195 43.15 1.72 36.79
N VAL A 196 42.90 0.41 36.64
CA VAL A 196 41.96 -0.37 37.47
C VAL A 196 42.48 -1.78 37.70
N ARG A 197 42.50 -2.24 38.96
CA ARG A 197 42.81 -3.64 39.29
C ARG A 197 41.65 -4.55 38.91
N LEU A 198 41.95 -5.69 38.28
CA LEU A 198 40.96 -6.69 37.88
C LEU A 198 40.78 -7.75 38.96
N GLY A 199 39.53 -8.06 39.29
CA GLY A 199 39.17 -9.13 40.21
C GLY A 199 39.19 -8.75 41.69
N HIS A 200 38.76 -9.70 42.52
CA HIS A 200 38.69 -9.57 43.97
C HIS A 200 40.04 -9.91 44.62
N ASN A 201 40.40 -9.22 45.70
CA ASN A 201 41.65 -9.46 46.42
C ASN A 201 41.54 -10.75 47.24
N ARG A 202 41.89 -11.90 46.65
CA ARG A 202 41.75 -13.23 47.27
C ARG A 202 43.05 -13.76 47.88
N ASP A 203 44.20 -13.34 47.37
CA ASP A 203 45.51 -13.85 47.79
C ASP A 203 46.54 -12.71 47.82
N LEU A 204 47.10 -12.44 49.01
CA LEU A 204 48.12 -11.40 49.20
C LEU A 204 49.48 -11.76 48.54
N ARG A 205 49.69 -13.03 48.16
CA ARG A 205 50.91 -13.47 47.49
C ARG A 205 50.90 -13.21 45.98
N LYS A 206 49.72 -13.03 45.39
CA LYS A 206 49.55 -12.82 43.95
C LYS A 206 48.87 -11.49 43.67
N PRO A 207 49.63 -10.46 43.25
CA PRO A 207 49.03 -9.16 42.95
C PRO A 207 48.06 -9.28 41.78
N ARG A 208 46.92 -8.58 41.88
CA ARG A 208 45.91 -8.59 40.83
C ARG A 208 46.40 -7.93 39.55
N PRO A 209 45.96 -8.42 38.36
CA PRO A 209 46.27 -7.77 37.10
C PRO A 209 45.75 -6.33 37.08
N LEU A 210 46.50 -5.45 36.44
CA LEU A 210 46.18 -4.04 36.31
C LEU A 210 45.72 -3.74 34.89
N LYS A 211 44.46 -3.35 34.73
CA LYS A 211 43.92 -2.86 33.46
C LYS A 211 44.25 -1.38 33.32
N VAL A 212 44.99 -1.07 32.28
CA VAL A 212 45.40 0.28 31.89
C VAL A 212 44.59 0.66 30.65
N ILE A 213 43.95 1.83 30.66
CA ILE A 213 43.10 2.33 29.58
C ILE A 213 43.73 3.60 29.04
N PHE A 214 43.98 3.63 27.73
CA PHE A 214 44.51 4.79 27.02
C PHE A 214 43.39 5.57 26.32
N SER A 215 43.65 6.86 26.05
CA SER A 215 42.72 7.70 25.28
C SER A 215 42.64 7.23 23.83
N ASN A 216 43.78 6.82 23.26
CA ASN A 216 43.92 6.42 21.86
C ASN A 216 44.37 4.95 21.74
N GLU A 217 44.02 4.33 20.62
CA GLU A 217 44.37 2.93 20.29
C GLU A 217 45.85 2.75 19.93
N SER A 218 46.43 3.72 19.22
CA SER A 218 47.86 3.74 18.86
C SER A 218 48.79 3.65 20.06
N ASP A 219 48.33 4.13 21.23
CA ASP A 219 49.08 4.07 22.47
C ASP A 219 49.10 2.67 23.10
N ALA A 220 48.10 1.83 22.81
CA ALA A 220 48.02 0.45 23.29
C ALA A 220 48.59 -0.57 22.28
N ILE A 221 48.28 -0.42 20.99
CA ILE A 221 48.59 -1.42 19.94
C ILE A 221 50.08 -1.48 19.59
N ASN A 222 50.78 -0.35 19.54
CA ASN A 222 52.22 -0.35 19.28
C ASN A 222 53.04 -1.07 20.37
N ARG A 223 52.38 -1.50 21.46
CA ARG A 223 53.01 -1.75 22.76
C ARG A 223 52.54 -3.05 23.43
N SER A 224 51.67 -3.82 22.76
CA SER A 224 51.15 -5.11 23.21
C SER A 224 51.98 -6.31 22.73
N LYS A 225 53.03 -6.09 21.92
CA LYS A 225 54.02 -7.13 21.61
C LYS A 225 54.67 -7.55 22.92
N CYS A 226 54.27 -8.72 23.45
CA CYS A 226 54.68 -9.30 24.73
C CYS A 226 56.16 -9.07 25.06
N GLN A 227 56.47 -7.94 25.68
CA GLN A 227 57.80 -7.63 26.17
C GLN A 227 57.88 -8.14 27.60
N ARG A 228 58.59 -9.25 27.77
CA ARG A 228 58.95 -9.76 29.10
C ARG A 228 60.05 -8.85 29.62
N LEU A 229 59.67 -7.92 30.51
CA LEU A 229 60.64 -7.16 31.29
C LEU A 229 61.29 -8.13 32.28
N ASN A 230 62.59 -8.39 32.12
CA ASN A 230 63.41 -9.12 33.07
C ASN A 230 63.71 -8.26 34.30
#